data_AF-A0A558BYB7-F1
#
_entry.id   AF-A0A558BYB7-F1
#
_cell.length_a   1.000
_cell.length_b   1.000
_cell.length_c   1.000
_cell.angle_alpha   90.00
_cell.angle_beta   90.00
_cell.angle_gamma   90.00
#
_symmetry.space_group_name_H-M   'P 1'
#
loop_
_entity.id
_entity.type
_entity.pdbx_description
1 polymer ?
#
loop_
_entity_poly.entity_id
_entity_poly.type
_entity_poly.pdbx_seq_one_letter_code
_entity_poly.pdbx_strand_id
1 'polypeptide(L)'
;MAVDLAQLQQILDNAQKADAFKSDVKRALRKVSSLVINLQSALEEVDALMSDDYTPTVKERKARAPREAGEVDAEAPYGRKKDGTPKSKPGRSKE
;
A
#
# COMPACT_ATOMS: atom_id res chain seq x y z
N MET A 1 43.54 -22.56 -37.15
CA MET A 1 42.90 -21.27 -36.81
C MET A 1 43.11 -21.07 -35.32
N ALA A 2 43.95 -20.10 -34.92
CA ALA A 2 44.15 -19.82 -33.51
C ALA A 2 42.83 -19.26 -32.96
N VAL A 3 42.21 -19.98 -32.03
CA VAL A 3 41.04 -19.51 -31.32
C VAL A 3 41.51 -18.34 -30.44
N ASP A 4 41.12 -17.13 -30.81
CA ASP A 4 41.47 -15.93 -30.06
C ASP A 4 40.68 -15.92 -28.74
N LEU A 5 41.35 -16.36 -27.68
CA LEU A 5 40.78 -16.46 -26.33
C LEU A 5 40.20 -15.12 -25.84
N ALA A 6 40.75 -14.00 -26.29
CA ALA A 6 40.23 -12.67 -25.96
C ALA A 6 38.86 -12.42 -26.60
N GLN A 7 38.67 -12.82 -27.86
CA GLN A 7 37.37 -12.72 -28.53
C GLN A 7 36.32 -13.60 -27.88
N LEU A 8 36.68 -14.81 -27.44
CA LEU A 8 35.77 -15.68 -26.69
C LEU A 8 35.36 -15.07 -25.35
N GLN A 9 36.30 -14.51 -24.59
CA GLN A 9 36.01 -13.85 -23.33
C GLN A 9 35.05 -12.65 -23.54
N GLN A 10 35.28 -11.86 -24.60
CA GLN A 10 34.42 -10.73 -24.94
C GLN A 10 33.00 -11.16 -25.35
N ILE A 11 32.88 -12.27 -26.09
CA ILE A 11 31.57 -12.84 -26.45
C ILE A 11 30.83 -13.33 -25.21
N LEU A 12 31.52 -13.97 -24.26
CA LEU A 12 30.93 -14.43 -23.01
C LEU A 12 30.46 -13.27 -22.13
N ASP A 13 31.26 -12.21 -21.98
CA ASP A 13 30.88 -11.03 -21.21
C ASP A 13 29.66 -10.31 -21.83
N ASN A 14 29.60 -10.25 -23.16
CA ASN A 14 28.46 -9.69 -23.88
C ASN A 14 27.20 -10.55 -23.73
N ALA A 15 27.34 -11.88 -23.76
CA ALA A 15 26.24 -12.81 -23.56
C ALA A 15 25.64 -12.67 -22.15
N GLN A 16 26.49 -12.58 -21.12
CA GLN A 16 26.04 -12.37 -19.73
C GLN A 16 25.29 -11.05 -19.56
N LYS A 17 25.78 -9.96 -20.16
CA LYS A 17 25.10 -8.66 -20.15
C LYS A 17 23.75 -8.71 -20.88
N ALA A 18 23.68 -9.43 -22.00
CA ALA A 18 22.44 -9.61 -22.75
C ALA A 18 21.40 -10.39 -21.95
N ASP A 19 21.80 -11.42 -21.21
CA ASP A 19 20.89 -12.19 -20.35
C ASP A 19 20.38 -11.37 -19.17
N ALA A 20 21.25 -10.58 -18.52
CA ALA A 20 20.86 -9.65 -17.47
C ALA A 20 19.84 -8.63 -18.01
N PHE A 21 20.14 -7.98 -19.14
CA PHE A 21 19.24 -7.03 -19.79
C PHE A 21 17.89 -7.65 -20.16
N LYS A 22 17.88 -8.86 -20.71
CA LYS A 22 16.66 -9.60 -21.04
C LYS A 22 15.81 -9.86 -19.79
N SER A 23 16.45 -10.16 -18.66
CA SER A 23 15.75 -10.37 -17.39
C SER A 23 15.09 -9.09 -16.86
N ASP A 24 15.78 -7.94 -17.00
CA ASP A 24 15.26 -6.63 -16.61
C ASP A 24 14.12 -6.18 -17.51
N VAL A 25 14.24 -6.37 -18.82
CA VAL A 25 13.16 -6.10 -19.79
C VAL A 25 11.92 -6.93 -19.46
N LYS A 26 12.07 -8.23 -19.18
CA LYS A 26 10.94 -9.08 -18.76
C LYS A 26 10.28 -8.56 -17.47
N ARG A 27 11.09 -8.13 -16.50
CA ARG A 27 10.57 -7.56 -15.24
C ARG A 27 9.84 -6.25 -15.48
N ALA A 28 10.37 -5.36 -16.32
CA ALA A 28 9.74 -4.12 -16.70
C ALA A 28 8.40 -4.36 -17.41
N LEU A 29 8.35 -5.30 -18.37
CA LEU A 29 7.13 -5.67 -19.06
C LEU A 29 6.05 -6.20 -18.12
N ARG A 30 6.41 -7.04 -17.13
CA ARG A 30 5.47 -7.51 -16.10
C ARG A 30 4.89 -6.35 -15.28
N LYS A 31 5.72 -5.37 -14.90
CA LYS A 31 5.27 -4.17 -14.19
C LYS A 31 4.32 -3.34 -15.05
N VAL A 32 4.67 -3.08 -16.30
CA VAL A 32 3.82 -2.33 -17.23
C VAL A 32 2.48 -3.04 -17.43
N SER A 33 2.49 -4.36 -17.63
CA SER A 33 1.27 -5.15 -17.74
C SER A 33 0.38 -5.02 -16.49
N SER A 34 0.96 -5.08 -15.29
CA SER A 34 0.19 -4.87 -14.05
C SER A 34 -0.38 -3.46 -13.94
N LEU A 35 0.35 -2.43 -14.39
CA LEU A 35 -0.13 -1.05 -14.38
C LEU A 35 -1.29 -0.85 -15.36
N VAL A 36 -1.23 -1.48 -16.53
CA VAL A 36 -2.33 -1.42 -17.52
C VAL A 36 -3.59 -2.06 -16.95
N ILE A 37 -3.49 -3.22 -16.29
CA ILE A 37 -4.63 -3.87 -15.64
C ILE A 37 -5.22 -2.95 -14.56
N ASN A 38 -4.38 -2.36 -13.70
CA ASN A 38 -4.84 -1.45 -12.66
C ASN A 38 -5.55 -0.20 -13.24
N LEU A 39 -5.05 0.34 -14.36
CA LEU A 39 -5.69 1.46 -15.03
C LEU A 39 -7.04 1.08 -15.63
N GLN A 40 -7.15 -0.12 -16.21
CA GLN A 40 -8.43 -0.63 -16.71
C GLN A 40 -9.45 -0.75 -15.57
N SER A 41 -9.07 -1.35 -14.45
CA SER A 41 -9.94 -1.43 -13.28
C SER A 41 -10.33 -0.05 -12.72
N ALA A 42 -9.40 0.91 -12.69
CA ALA A 42 -9.71 2.26 -12.26
C ALA A 42 -10.69 2.97 -13.20
N LEU A 43 -10.59 2.73 -14.52
CA LEU A 43 -11.55 3.25 -15.49
C LEU A 43 -12.92 2.62 -15.29
N GLU A 44 -13.01 1.31 -15.06
CA GLU A 44 -14.27 0.63 -14.75
C GLU A 44 -14.92 1.19 -13.48
N GLU A 45 -14.14 1.49 -12.44
CA GLU A 45 -14.63 2.13 -11.22
C GLU A 45 -15.16 3.56 -11.47
N VAL A 46 -14.48 4.33 -12.32
CA VAL A 46 -14.91 5.67 -12.71
C VAL A 46 -16.18 5.62 -13.53
N ASP A 47 -16.27 4.72 -14.51
CA ASP A 47 -17.48 4.53 -15.32
C ASP A 47 -18.67 4.10 -14.45
N ALA A 48 -18.44 3.22 -13.48
CA ALA A 48 -19.46 2.82 -12.51
C ALA A 48 -19.93 4.00 -11.64
N LEU A 49 -19.02 4.87 -11.20
CA LEU A 49 -19.34 6.06 -10.41
C LEU A 49 -20.09 7.13 -11.21
N MET A 50 -19.79 7.25 -12.49
CA MET A 50 -20.41 8.21 -13.42
C MET A 50 -21.73 7.69 -14.01
N SER A 51 -22.07 6.43 -13.78
CA SER A 51 -23.33 5.83 -14.23
C SER A 51 -24.54 6.52 -13.57
N ASP A 52 -25.58 6.75 -14.35
CA ASP A 52 -26.85 7.33 -13.88
C ASP A 52 -27.53 6.47 -12.80
N ASP A 53 -27.27 5.16 -12.79
CA ASP A 53 -27.81 4.20 -11.82
C ASP A 53 -26.94 4.06 -10.55
N TYR A 54 -25.87 4.86 -10.40
CA TYR A 54 -24.96 4.74 -9.27
C TYR A 54 -25.66 5.12 -7.95
N THR A 55 -25.73 4.16 -7.02
CA THR A 55 -26.16 4.41 -5.64
C THR A 55 -24.96 4.25 -4.70
N PRO A 56 -24.60 5.29 -3.91
CA PRO A 56 -23.49 5.21 -2.97
C PRO A 56 -23.74 4.11 -1.94
N THR A 57 -22.74 3.26 -1.71
CA THR A 57 -22.84 2.24 -0.66
C THR A 57 -22.87 2.91 0.71
N VAL A 58 -24.05 2.96 1.33
CA VAL A 58 -24.21 3.49 2.68
C VAL A 58 -23.53 2.53 3.65
N LYS A 59 -22.37 2.92 4.19
CA LYS A 59 -21.73 2.18 5.29
C LYS A 59 -22.56 2.37 6.54
N GLU A 60 -23.46 1.43 6.82
CA GLU A 60 -24.20 1.39 8.07
C GLU A 60 -23.22 1.32 9.25
N ARG A 61 -23.20 2.39 10.04
CA ARG A 61 -22.47 2.40 11.30
C ARG A 61 -23.27 1.58 12.29
N LYS A 62 -22.73 0.44 12.71
CA LYS A 62 -23.28 -0.30 13.86
C LYS A 62 -23.46 0.66 15.02
N ALA A 63 -24.69 0.75 15.54
CA ALA A 63 -24.98 1.53 16.73
C ALA A 63 -24.03 1.07 17.84
N ARG A 64 -23.33 2.04 18.46
CA ARG A 64 -22.51 1.72 19.62
C ARG A 64 -23.45 1.26 20.74
N ALA A 65 -23.23 0.06 21.25
CA ALA A 65 -23.95 -0.42 22.42
C ALA A 65 -23.79 0.61 23.56
N PRO A 66 -24.86 0.95 24.29
CA PRO A 66 -24.76 1.77 25.49
C PRO A 66 -23.74 1.13 26.43
N ARG A 67 -22.82 1.94 26.98
CA ARG A 67 -21.96 1.47 28.07
C ARG A 67 -22.86 1.12 29.24
N GLU A 68 -22.80 -0.12 29.71
CA GLU A 68 -23.41 -0.49 30.99
C GLU A 68 -22.86 0.46 32.06
N ALA A 69 -23.75 0.99 32.89
CA ALA A 69 -23.39 1.84 34.01
C ALA A 69 -22.65 0.98 35.04
N GLY A 70 -21.32 0.88 34.89
CA GLY A 70 -20.48 0.32 35.93
C GLY A 70 -20.58 1.17 37.19
N GLU A 71 -20.75 0.52 38.33
CA GLU A 71 -20.80 1.17 39.65
C GLU A 71 -19.67 2.19 39.78
N VAL A 72 -20.05 3.43 40.07
CA VAL A 72 -19.12 4.50 40.37
C VAL A 72 -18.70 4.31 41.81
N ASP A 73 -17.44 3.92 42.01
CA ASP A 73 -16.80 3.88 43.33
C ASP A 73 -16.91 5.27 44.00
N ALA A 74 -17.66 5.34 45.09
CA ALA A 74 -18.00 6.57 45.80
C ALA A 74 -16.83 7.18 46.57
N GLU A 75 -15.72 6.44 46.73
CA GLU A 75 -14.52 6.89 47.45
C GLU A 75 -13.40 7.39 46.53
N ALA A 76 -13.58 7.35 45.20
CA ALA A 76 -12.62 7.91 44.27
C ALA A 76 -12.66 9.46 44.31
N PRO A 77 -11.59 10.16 44.75
CA PRO A 77 -11.61 11.63 44.92
C PRO A 77 -11.72 12.40 43.59
N TYR A 78 -11.61 11.71 42.45
CA TYR A 78 -11.91 12.25 41.13
C TYR A 78 -12.56 11.16 40.28
N GLY A 79 -13.87 11.26 40.04
CA GLY A 79 -14.59 10.41 39.08
C GLY A 79 -13.84 10.38 37.74
N ARG A 80 -13.73 9.19 37.12
CA ARG A 80 -12.85 8.86 35.97
C ARG A 80 -12.63 10.03 34.99
N LYS A 81 -11.68 10.91 35.31
CA LYS A 81 -10.98 11.69 34.30
C LYS A 81 -10.02 10.68 33.70
N LYS A 82 -10.37 10.17 32.52
CA LYS A 82 -9.33 9.60 31.66
C LYS A 82 -8.51 10.80 31.24
N ASP A 83 -7.46 11.05 32.02
CA ASP A 83 -6.66 12.26 31.98
C ASP A 83 -6.38 12.67 30.54
N GLY A 84 -6.69 13.94 30.27
CA GLY A 84 -6.46 14.61 28.99
C GLY A 84 -4.98 14.85 28.73
N THR A 85 -4.13 13.85 28.94
CA THR A 85 -2.78 13.83 28.43
C THR A 85 -2.87 13.33 26.99
N PRO A 86 -2.72 14.19 25.96
CA PRO A 86 -2.62 13.69 24.60
C PRO A 86 -1.43 12.73 24.56
N LYS A 87 -1.67 11.48 24.16
CA LYS A 87 -0.57 10.54 23.89
C LYS A 87 0.38 11.23 22.91
N SER A 88 1.60 11.54 23.34
CA SER A 88 2.62 12.06 22.44
C SER A 88 2.82 11.02 21.34
N LYS A 89 2.55 11.40 20.09
CA LYS A 89 2.97 10.59 18.96
C LYS A 89 4.50 10.71 18.89
N PRO A 90 5.26 9.62 18.73
CA PRO A 90 6.69 9.73 18.51
C PRO A 90 6.92 10.55 17.24
N GLY A 91 7.65 11.66 17.35
CA GLY A 91 8.02 12.51 16.20
C GLY A 91 7.45 13.93 16.16
N ARG A 92 6.78 14.43 17.21
CA ARG A 92 6.43 15.86 17.29
C ARG A 92 7.04 16.53 18.51
N SER A 93 8.35 16.75 18.48
CA SER A 93 8.97 17.81 19.27
C SER A 93 8.52 19.15 18.69
N LYS A 94 7.99 20.03 19.54
CA LYS A 94 7.98 21.46 19.24
C LYS A 94 9.31 22.02 19.77
N GLU A 95 9.90 22.90 18.97
CA GLU A 95 11.05 23.74 19.31
C GLU A 95 10.86 24.46 20.65
#